data_AF-A0A352R4S8-F1
#
_entry.id   AF-A0A352R4S8-F1
#
_cell.length_a   1.000
_cell.length_b   1.000
_cell.length_c   1.000
_cell.angle_alpha   90.00
_cell.angle_beta   90.00
_cell.angle_gamma   90.00
#
_symmetry.space_group_name_H-M   'P 1'
#
loop_
_entity.id
_entity.type
_entity.pdbx_description
1 polymer ?
#
loop_
_entity_poly.entity_id
_entity_poly.type
_entity_poly.pdbx_seq_one_letter_code
_entity_poly.pdbx_strand_id
1 'polypeptide(L)'
;MAKIDPKSKRSNDAIRLKYDGESYDAISKAIKTPVETIRGWFKPSGPLKAEYEKYCDEQNEFKKREAQDIIKKNIATAASMLVALMASADDNVKFRAAKELLDRELGSPKETVEHRGLFGTDLSYEQILRKSREKPPPDG
;
A
#
# COMPACT_ATOMS: atom_id res chain seq x y z
N MET A 1 -7.69 -35.04 20.78
CA MET A 1 -8.00 -33.72 20.20
C MET A 1 -9.48 -33.69 19.85
N ALA A 2 -10.23 -32.67 20.27
CA ALA A 2 -11.65 -32.57 19.96
C ALA A 2 -11.83 -32.47 18.43
N LYS A 3 -12.51 -33.46 17.83
CA LYS A 3 -12.88 -33.46 16.41
C LYS A 3 -13.99 -32.42 16.23
N ILE A 4 -13.65 -31.22 15.79
CA ILE A 4 -14.63 -30.23 15.34
C ILE A 4 -14.79 -30.37 13.83
N ASP A 5 -16.03 -30.33 13.35
CA ASP A 5 -16.33 -30.25 11.92
C ASP A 5 -16.05 -28.82 11.42
N PRO A 6 -15.14 -28.62 10.45
CA PRO A 6 -14.83 -27.31 9.90
C PRO A 6 -16.03 -26.57 9.33
N LYS A 7 -17.08 -27.29 8.92
CA LYS A 7 -18.30 -26.71 8.32
C LYS A 7 -19.42 -26.44 9.32
N SER A 8 -19.20 -26.74 10.61
CA SER A 8 -20.22 -26.49 11.62
C SER A 8 -20.46 -24.99 11.83
N LYS A 9 -21.70 -24.62 12.21
CA LYS A 9 -22.04 -23.24 12.56
C LYS A 9 -21.08 -22.65 13.62
N ARG A 10 -20.71 -23.46 14.61
CA ARG A 10 -19.79 -23.07 15.68
C ARG A 10 -18.38 -22.75 15.17
N SER A 11 -17.92 -23.49 14.17
CA SER A 11 -16.63 -23.25 13.50
C SER A 11 -16.65 -21.93 12.74
N ASN A 12 -17.73 -21.70 11.97
CA ASN A 12 -17.91 -20.45 11.23
C ASN A 12 -18.00 -19.24 12.15
N ASP A 13 -18.74 -19.36 13.27
CA ASP A 13 -18.83 -18.30 14.28
C ASP A 13 -17.47 -18.01 14.92
N ALA A 14 -16.68 -19.05 15.22
CA ALA A 14 -15.33 -18.90 15.75
C ALA A 14 -14.38 -18.21 14.76
N ILE A 15 -14.43 -18.61 13.48
CA ILE A 15 -13.63 -18.04 12.39
C ILE A 15 -13.95 -16.56 12.21
N ARG A 16 -15.24 -16.21 12.16
CA ARG A 16 -15.71 -14.82 12.02
C ARG A 16 -15.23 -13.95 13.18
N LEU A 17 -15.50 -14.37 14.42
CA LEU A 17 -15.07 -13.62 15.61
C LEU A 17 -13.54 -13.47 15.65
N LYS A 18 -12.80 -14.49 15.21
CA LYS A 18 -11.34 -14.40 15.15
C LYS A 18 -10.85 -13.38 14.11
N TYR A 19 -11.50 -13.33 12.95
CA TYR A 19 -11.21 -12.35 11.92
C TYR A 19 -11.54 -10.93 12.38
N ASP A 20 -12.62 -10.76 13.14
CA ASP A 20 -13.03 -9.48 13.73
C ASP A 20 -12.07 -8.97 14.82
N GLY A 21 -11.08 -9.77 15.21
CA GLY A 21 -10.03 -9.39 16.17
C GLY A 21 -10.34 -9.74 17.63
N GLU A 22 -11.39 -10.52 17.89
CA GLU A 22 -11.78 -10.91 19.25
C GLU A 22 -10.71 -11.75 19.96
N SER A 23 -10.60 -11.56 21.27
CA SER A 23 -9.73 -12.36 22.13
C SER A 23 -10.24 -13.82 22.23
N TYR A 24 -9.34 -14.78 22.46
CA TYR A 24 -9.77 -16.18 22.64
C TYR A 24 -10.71 -16.38 23.82
N ASP A 25 -10.62 -15.53 24.86
CA ASP A 25 -11.54 -15.53 25.99
C ASP A 25 -12.94 -15.04 25.61
N ALA A 26 -13.04 -14.02 24.76
CA ALA A 26 -14.30 -13.53 24.24
C ALA A 26 -14.95 -14.57 23.32
N ILE A 27 -14.18 -15.18 22.42
CA ILE A 27 -14.66 -16.26 21.55
C ILE A 27 -15.14 -17.43 22.42
N SER A 28 -14.34 -17.87 23.40
CA SER A 28 -14.67 -18.91 24.37
C SER A 28 -16.05 -18.71 25.01
N LYS A 29 -16.33 -17.51 25.51
CA LYS A 29 -17.63 -17.15 26.09
C LYS A 29 -18.76 -17.20 25.06
N ALA A 30 -18.53 -16.64 23.86
CA ALA A 30 -19.54 -16.57 22.80
C ALA A 30 -19.99 -17.96 22.31
N ILE A 31 -19.03 -18.86 22.06
CA ILE A 31 -19.31 -20.20 21.52
C ILE A 31 -19.32 -21.30 22.59
N LYS A 32 -19.23 -20.93 23.88
CA LYS A 32 -19.22 -21.83 25.05
C LYS A 32 -18.22 -22.98 24.92
N THR A 33 -16.99 -22.68 24.46
CA THR A 33 -15.90 -23.66 24.29
C THR A 33 -14.72 -23.29 25.18
N PRO A 34 -14.05 -24.23 25.85
CA PRO A 34 -12.80 -23.93 26.57
C PRO A 34 -11.77 -23.22 25.69
N VAL A 35 -11.12 -22.21 26.25
CA VAL A 35 -10.13 -21.33 25.56
C VAL A 35 -9.03 -22.15 24.91
N GLU A 36 -8.48 -23.14 25.62
CA GLU A 36 -7.41 -23.99 25.10
C GLU A 36 -7.83 -24.84 23.89
N THR A 37 -9.09 -25.24 23.84
CA THR A 37 -9.64 -25.95 22.67
C THR A 37 -9.72 -25.02 21.46
N ILE A 38 -10.16 -23.78 21.64
CA ILE A 38 -10.20 -22.77 20.58
C ILE A 38 -8.79 -22.43 20.10
N ARG A 39 -7.86 -22.22 21.04
CA ARG A 39 -6.43 -22.00 20.72
C ARG A 39 -5.90 -23.17 19.89
N GLY A 40 -6.28 -24.40 20.23
CA GLY A 40 -5.96 -25.61 19.47
C GLY A 40 -6.52 -25.62 18.04
N TRP A 41 -7.69 -25.02 17.79
CA TRP A 41 -8.31 -24.99 16.47
C TRP A 41 -7.57 -24.12 15.45
N PHE A 42 -6.96 -23.02 15.90
CA PHE A 42 -6.28 -22.06 15.04
C PHE A 42 -4.75 -22.20 15.00
N LYS A 43 -4.18 -23.23 15.65
CA LYS A 43 -2.75 -23.58 15.51
C LYS A 43 -2.42 -23.96 14.06
N PRO A 44 -1.15 -23.92 13.64
CA PRO A 44 -0.76 -24.30 12.27
C PRO A 44 -1.27 -25.68 11.81
N SER A 45 -1.34 -26.66 12.72
CA SER A 45 -1.90 -27.99 12.47
C SER A 45 -3.35 -28.13 13.00
N GLY A 46 -4.03 -27.01 13.23
CA GLY A 46 -5.35 -26.95 13.84
C GLY A 46 -6.46 -27.15 12.80
N PRO A 47 -7.60 -27.75 13.20
CA PRO A 47 -8.69 -28.09 12.29
C PRO A 47 -9.39 -26.92 11.60
N LEU A 48 -9.22 -25.67 12.08
CA LEU A 48 -9.87 -24.48 11.49
C LEU A 48 -8.87 -23.53 10.83
N LYS A 49 -7.58 -23.87 10.79
CA LYS A 49 -6.54 -22.96 10.31
C LYS A 49 -6.69 -22.63 8.83
N ALA A 50 -6.86 -23.65 7.99
CA ALA A 50 -7.01 -23.48 6.54
C ALA A 50 -8.28 -22.70 6.18
N GLU A 51 -9.41 -23.04 6.81
CA GLU A 51 -10.69 -22.37 6.62
C GLU A 51 -10.65 -20.92 7.12
N TYR A 52 -9.95 -20.65 8.22
CA TYR A 52 -9.72 -19.30 8.71
C TYR A 52 -8.90 -18.46 7.73
N GLU A 53 -7.79 -19.00 7.20
CA GLU A 53 -6.95 -18.29 6.23
C GLU A 53 -7.71 -17.99 4.95
N LYS A 54 -8.44 -18.99 4.42
CA LYS A 54 -9.31 -18.80 3.26
C LYS A 54 -10.37 -17.72 3.51
N TYR A 55 -11.00 -17.74 4.68
CA TYR A 55 -11.98 -16.71 5.06
C TYR A 55 -11.32 -15.32 5.13
N CYS A 56 -10.12 -15.20 5.68
CA CYS A 56 -9.39 -13.93 5.72
C CYS A 56 -9.14 -13.39 4.31
N ASP A 57 -8.66 -14.24 3.40
CA ASP A 57 -8.38 -13.85 2.02
C ASP A 57 -9.66 -13.39 1.30
N GLU A 58 -10.75 -14.14 1.45
CA GLU A 58 -12.05 -13.80 0.87
C GLU A 58 -12.60 -12.46 1.39
N GLN A 59 -12.55 -12.24 2.72
CA GLN A 59 -13.01 -10.99 3.32
C GLN A 59 -12.12 -9.80 2.94
N ASN A 60 -10.81 -10.00 2.87
CA ASN A 60 -9.87 -8.95 2.47
C ASN A 60 -10.06 -8.57 1.00
N GLU A 61 -10.25 -9.55 0.11
CA GLU A 61 -10.55 -9.29 -1.30
C GLU A 61 -11.91 -8.61 -1.46
N PHE A 62 -12.92 -8.99 -0.69
CA PHE A 62 -14.20 -8.29 -0.68
C PHE A 62 -14.04 -6.81 -0.27
N LYS A 63 -13.39 -6.54 0.86
CA LYS A 63 -13.12 -5.17 1.35
C LYS A 63 -12.32 -4.34 0.35
N LYS A 64 -11.33 -4.96 -0.32
CA LYS A 64 -10.52 -4.32 -1.35
C LYS A 64 -11.36 -3.94 -2.58
N ARG A 65 -12.24 -4.83 -3.04
CA ARG A 65 -13.15 -4.52 -4.16
C ARG A 65 -14.13 -3.41 -3.78
N GLU A 66 -14.70 -3.46 -2.58
CA GLU A 66 -15.59 -2.42 -2.08
C GLU A 66 -14.87 -1.06 -2.02
N ALA A 67 -13.65 -1.01 -1.49
CA ALA A 67 -12.84 0.20 -1.48
C ALA A 67 -12.54 0.71 -2.91
N GLN A 68 -12.19 -0.18 -3.84
CA GLN A 68 -11.97 0.19 -5.25
C GLN A 68 -13.23 0.77 -5.89
N ASP A 69 -14.41 0.21 -5.61
CA ASP A 69 -15.67 0.70 -6.16
C ASP A 69 -16.05 2.06 -5.58
N ILE A 70 -15.80 2.29 -4.28
CA ILE A 70 -15.96 3.60 -3.65
C ILE A 70 -15.03 4.62 -4.32
N ILE A 71 -13.75 4.28 -4.53
CA ILE A 71 -12.78 5.16 -5.19
C ILE A 71 -13.24 5.49 -6.61
N LYS A 72 -13.63 4.49 -7.41
CA LYS A 72 -14.11 4.69 -8.79
C LYS A 72 -15.33 5.61 -8.85
N LYS A 73 -16.29 5.45 -7.94
CA LYS A 73 -17.49 6.30 -7.88
C LYS A 73 -17.16 7.75 -7.53
N ASN A 74 -16.12 7.98 -6.73
CA ASN A 74 -15.77 9.31 -6.24
C ASN A 74 -14.64 9.98 -7.04
N ILE A 75 -14.03 9.31 -8.02
CA ILE A 75 -12.86 9.82 -8.74
C ILE A 75 -13.16 11.12 -9.49
N ALA A 76 -14.33 11.22 -10.14
CA ALA A 76 -14.75 12.41 -10.86
C ALA A 76 -14.97 13.61 -9.91
N THR A 77 -15.57 13.35 -8.74
CA THR A 77 -15.76 14.36 -7.69
C THR A 77 -14.41 14.83 -7.15
N ALA A 78 -13.49 13.91 -6.85
CA ALA A 78 -12.15 14.26 -6.37
C ALA A 78 -11.36 15.09 -7.40
N ALA A 79 -11.44 14.72 -8.69
CA ALA A 79 -10.82 15.50 -9.78
C ALA A 79 -11.41 16.91 -9.87
N SER A 80 -12.74 17.04 -9.78
CA SER A 80 -13.41 18.35 -9.79
C SER A 80 -13.00 19.22 -8.60
N MET A 81 -12.84 18.61 -7.42
CA MET A 81 -12.34 19.30 -6.23
C MET A 81 -10.90 19.78 -6.39
N LEU A 82 -10.00 18.98 -6.97
CA LEU A 82 -8.62 19.40 -7.24
C LEU A 82 -8.58 20.64 -8.14
N VAL A 83 -9.38 20.67 -9.21
CA VAL A 83 -9.48 21.85 -10.09
C VAL A 83 -10.00 23.06 -9.33
N ALA A 84 -11.03 22.89 -8.48
CA ALA A 84 -11.55 23.99 -7.66
C ALA A 84 -10.51 24.53 -6.66
N LEU A 85 -9.70 23.66 -6.05
CA LEU A 85 -8.65 24.05 -5.10
C LEU A 85 -7.51 24.85 -5.75
N MET A 86 -7.32 24.76 -7.07
CA MET A 86 -6.39 25.65 -7.78
C MET A 86 -6.83 27.12 -7.75
N ALA A 87 -8.12 27.40 -7.52
CA ALA A 87 -8.63 28.75 -7.33
C ALA A 87 -8.60 29.21 -5.85
N SER A 88 -8.01 28.42 -4.95
CA SER A 88 -7.90 28.77 -3.52
C SER A 88 -7.13 30.08 -3.31
N ALA A 89 -7.53 30.85 -2.30
CA ALA A 89 -6.79 32.03 -1.85
C ALA A 89 -5.49 31.65 -1.09
N ASP A 90 -5.42 30.43 -0.55
CA ASP A 90 -4.21 29.89 0.09
C ASP A 90 -3.27 29.30 -0.96
N ASP A 91 -2.09 29.92 -1.12
CA ASP A 91 -1.08 29.53 -2.10
C ASP A 91 -0.51 28.13 -1.86
N ASN A 92 -0.45 27.65 -0.61
CA ASN A 92 0.01 26.29 -0.32
C ASN A 92 -1.01 25.25 -0.82
N VAL A 93 -2.30 25.51 -0.63
CA VAL A 93 -3.38 24.65 -1.14
C VAL A 93 -3.39 24.65 -2.67
N LYS A 94 -3.30 25.84 -3.28
CA LYS A 94 -3.22 26.02 -4.73
C LYS A 94 -2.02 25.29 -5.34
N PHE A 95 -0.83 25.47 -4.75
CA PHE A 95 0.39 24.81 -5.21
C PHE A 95 0.28 23.29 -5.15
N ARG A 96 -0.25 22.74 -4.06
CA ARG A 96 -0.44 21.28 -3.91
C ARG A 96 -1.43 20.73 -4.93
N ALA A 97 -2.55 21.41 -5.15
CA ALA A 97 -3.54 21.01 -6.14
C ALA A 97 -2.95 21.02 -7.57
N ALA A 98 -2.21 22.08 -7.93
CA ALA A 98 -1.54 22.19 -9.22
C ALA A 98 -0.45 21.12 -9.40
N LYS A 99 0.39 20.90 -8.38
CA LYS A 99 1.43 19.86 -8.38
C LYS A 99 0.83 18.48 -8.56
N GLU A 100 -0.23 18.15 -7.83
CA GLU A 100 -0.89 16.85 -7.90
C GLU A 100 -1.46 16.56 -9.30
N LEU A 101 -2.06 17.56 -9.96
CA LEU A 101 -2.54 17.41 -11.34
C LEU A 101 -1.37 17.19 -12.34
N LEU A 102 -0.28 17.96 -12.19
CA LEU A 102 0.91 17.80 -13.02
C LEU A 102 1.58 16.43 -12.81
N ASP A 103 1.72 15.98 -11.58
CA ASP A 103 2.33 14.68 -11.24
C ASP A 103 1.49 13.50 -11.79
N ARG A 104 0.17 13.67 -11.92
CA ARG A 104 -0.72 12.65 -12.49
C ARG A 104 -0.61 12.54 -14.01
N GLU A 105 -0.49 13.67 -14.73
CA GLU A 105 -0.44 13.66 -16.19
C GLU A 105 0.97 13.56 -16.77
N LEU A 106 1.95 14.22 -16.17
CA LEU A 106 3.34 14.23 -16.63
C LEU A 106 4.19 13.18 -15.92
N GLY A 107 3.62 12.54 -14.89
CA GLY A 107 4.35 11.69 -13.96
C GLY A 107 5.05 12.53 -12.88
N SER A 108 5.31 11.90 -11.73
CA SER A 108 6.22 12.49 -10.76
C SER A 108 7.65 12.42 -11.29
N PRO A 109 8.51 13.40 -10.95
CA PRO A 109 9.93 13.30 -11.24
C PRO A 109 10.46 11.97 -10.71
N LYS A 110 10.83 11.05 -11.62
CA LYS A 110 11.55 9.83 -11.26
C LYS A 110 12.91 10.25 -10.75
N GLU A 111 13.36 9.63 -9.66
CA GLU A 111 14.66 9.78 -8.98
C GLU A 111 15.56 10.91 -9.50
N THR A 112 15.86 11.88 -8.63
CA THR A 112 17.04 12.73 -8.84
C THR A 112 18.27 11.85 -8.99
N VAL A 113 18.72 11.64 -10.22
CA VAL A 113 20.02 11.05 -10.50
C VAL A 113 21.03 12.05 -9.95
N GLU A 114 21.58 11.76 -8.76
CA GLU A 114 22.82 12.40 -8.35
C GLU A 114 23.87 12.00 -9.38
N HIS A 115 24.13 12.88 -10.34
CA HIS A 115 25.37 12.80 -11.07
C HIS A 115 26.48 12.94 -10.02
N ARG A 116 27.08 11.81 -9.61
CA ARG A 116 28.46 11.81 -9.13
C ARG A 116 29.28 12.38 -10.28
N GLY A 117 29.48 13.69 -10.28
CA GLY A 117 30.39 14.33 -11.22
C GLY A 117 31.72 13.60 -11.16
N LEU A 118 32.23 13.17 -12.32
CA LEU A 118 33.59 12.71 -12.62
C LEU A 118 34.51 12.44 -11.40
N PHE A 119 34.11 11.57 -10.48
CA PHE A 119 34.99 11.10 -9.41
C PHE A 119 35.84 9.99 -10.01
N GLY A 120 37.03 10.37 -10.48
CA GLY A 120 38.00 9.48 -11.10
C GLY A 120 38.93 10.14 -12.10
N THR A 121 38.66 11.39 -12.49
CA THR A 121 39.63 12.24 -13.18
C THR A 121 39.97 13.38 -12.25
N ASP A 122 41.23 13.53 -11.84
CA ASP A 122 41.76 14.64 -11.03
C ASP A 122 41.73 15.99 -11.79
N LEU A 123 40.63 16.27 -12.49
CA LEU A 123 40.41 17.48 -13.25
C LEU A 123 39.52 18.40 -12.42
N SER A 124 40.12 19.48 -11.94
CA SER A 124 39.42 20.63 -11.38
C SER A 124 38.40 21.19 -12.36
N TYR A 125 37.38 21.87 -11.83
CA TYR A 125 36.32 22.53 -12.61
C TYR A 125 36.86 23.41 -13.74
N GLU A 126 37.93 24.16 -13.48
CA GLU A 126 38.63 24.99 -14.46
C GLU A 126 39.26 24.17 -15.61
N GLN A 127 39.78 22.97 -15.32
CA GLN A 127 40.34 22.10 -16.35
C GLN A 127 39.27 21.48 -17.25
N ILE A 128 38.07 21.22 -16.72
CA ILE A 128 36.92 20.74 -17.50
C ILE A 128 36.45 21.83 -18.47
N LEU A 129 36.32 23.08 -17.99
CA LEU A 129 35.94 24.22 -18.82
C LEU A 129 36.98 24.57 -19.88
N ARG A 130 38.26 24.31 -19.61
CA ARG A 130 39.33 24.50 -20.59
C ARG A 130 39.28 23.46 -21.71
N LYS A 131 39.09 22.18 -21.39
CA LYS A 131 38.95 21.10 -22.37
C LYS A 131 37.74 21.26 -23.28
N SER A 132 36.61 21.74 -22.75
CA SER A 132 35.41 21.97 -23.56
C SER A 132 35.53 23.15 -24.52
N ARG A 133 36.53 24.03 -24.31
CA ARG A 133 36.85 25.18 -25.17
C ARG A 133 37.93 24.89 -26.21
N GLU A 134 38.68 23.80 -26.07
CA GLU A 134 39.65 23.37 -27.08
C GLU A 134 38.88 22.87 -28.32
N LYS A 135 39.00 23.58 -29.44
CA LYS A 135 38.45 23.12 -30.72
C LYS A 135 39.15 21.81 -31.10
N PRO A 136 38.42 20.82 -31.66
CA PRO A 136 39.04 19.60 -32.14
C PRO A 136 40.13 19.94 -33.18
N PRO A 137 41.20 19.12 -33.29
CA PRO A 137 42.27 19.39 -34.24
C PRO A 137 41.66 19.53 -35.65
N PRO A 138 42.18 20.42 -36.51
CA PRO A 138 41.76 20.42 -37.90
C PRO A 138 42.09 19.03 -38.47
N ASP A 139 41.08 18.38 -39.03
CA ASP A 139 41.23 17.10 -39.72
C ASP A 139 42.38 17.24 -40.74
N GLY A 140 43.40 16.41 -40.58
CA GLY A 140 44.55 16.35 -41.49
C GLY A 140 44.18 15.74 -42.83
#